data_AF-A0A937PAY3-F1
#
_entry.id   AF-A0A937PAY3-F1
#
_cell.length_a   1.000
_cell.length_b   1.000
_cell.length_c   1.000
_cell.angle_alpha   90.00
_cell.angle_beta   90.00
_cell.angle_gamma   90.00
#
_symmetry.space_group_name_H-M   'P 1'
#
loop_
_entity.id
_entity.type
_entity.pdbx_description
1 polymer ?
#
loop_
_entity_poly.entity_id
_entity_poly.type
_entity_poly.pdbx_seq_one_letter_code
_entity_poly.pdbx_strand_id
1 'polypeptide(L)'
;MKELLTRIRRVGFMVVIGVCVIIYIGLGIVYLQQGPKQKDLEDKINKTMAVVSKPLPSMEQLQAKYDAVNEALEPMETPEALEVIVDIARDNGIDVEPEGGKFYINPPSAPKKTKMAQRTYSVLSFSNIRAQDDFDTVMNFI
;
A
#
# COMPACT_ATOMS: atom_id res chain seq x y z
N MET A 1 52.67 1.11 60.37
CA MET A 1 52.85 1.48 58.94
C MET A 1 52.55 0.34 57.96
N LYS A 2 53.04 -0.89 58.15
CA LYS A 2 52.80 -2.01 57.21
C LYS A 2 51.31 -2.36 57.04
N GLU A 3 50.53 -2.46 58.11
CA GLU A 3 49.08 -2.79 58.02
C GLU A 3 48.23 -1.75 57.28
N LEU A 4 48.49 -0.46 57.50
CA LEU A 4 47.79 0.64 56.82
C LEU A 4 48.06 0.60 55.31
N LEU A 5 49.30 0.33 54.92
CA LEU A 5 49.72 0.23 53.51
C LEU A 5 49.08 -0.98 52.81
N THR A 6 48.99 -2.11 53.50
CA THR A 6 48.29 -3.31 53.02
C THR A 6 46.79 -3.07 52.85
N ARG A 7 46.17 -2.31 53.78
CA ARG A 7 44.75 -1.96 53.71
C ARG A 7 44.45 -1.01 52.56
N ILE A 8 45.27 0.01 52.34
CA ILE A 8 45.15 0.94 51.19
C ILE A 8 45.32 0.19 49.87
N ARG A 9 46.30 -0.73 49.77
CA ARG A 9 46.50 -1.57 48.58
C ARG A 9 45.30 -2.46 48.29
N ARG A 10 44.70 -3.06 49.32
CA ARG A 10 43.52 -3.93 49.18
C ARG A 10 42.27 -3.14 48.77
N VAL A 11 42.07 -1.95 49.33
CA VAL A 11 40.96 -1.06 48.96
C VAL A 11 41.13 -0.53 47.53
N GLY A 12 42.33 -0.07 47.16
CA GLY A 12 42.61 0.38 45.79
C GLY A 12 42.42 -0.72 44.75
N PHE A 13 42.85 -1.95 45.05
CA PHE A 13 42.63 -3.10 44.18
C PHE A 13 41.14 -3.44 43.99
N MET A 14 40.34 -3.35 45.06
CA MET A 14 38.88 -3.53 44.98
C MET A 14 38.21 -2.47 44.09
N VAL A 15 38.64 -1.21 44.19
CA VAL A 15 38.09 -0.12 43.37
C VAL A 15 38.42 -0.35 41.89
N VAL A 16 39.66 -0.74 41.57
CA VAL A 16 40.06 -1.03 40.17
C VAL A 16 39.25 -2.19 39.59
N ILE A 17 39.08 -3.29 40.35
CA ILE A 17 38.23 -4.41 39.91
C ILE A 17 36.79 -3.95 39.71
N GLY A 18 36.24 -3.16 40.64
CA GLY A 18 34.89 -2.61 40.51
C GLY A 18 34.70 -1.81 39.22
N VAL A 19 35.66 -0.94 38.88
CA VAL A 19 35.62 -0.16 37.63
C VAL A 19 35.70 -1.07 36.40
N CYS A 20 36.59 -2.08 36.39
CA CYS A 20 36.69 -3.04 35.29
C CYS A 20 35.38 -3.82 35.08
N VAL A 21 34.70 -4.23 36.16
CA VAL A 21 33.42 -4.94 36.08
C VAL A 21 32.32 -4.04 35.51
N ILE A 22 32.24 -2.78 35.93
CA ILE A 22 31.26 -1.82 35.40
C ILE A 22 31.47 -1.61 33.89
N ILE A 23 32.72 -1.43 33.45
CA ILE A 23 33.05 -1.27 32.03
C ILE A 23 32.63 -2.53 31.25
N TYR A 24 32.93 -3.72 31.76
CA TYR A 24 32.59 -4.98 31.09
C TYR A 24 31.07 -5.18 30.95
N ILE A 25 30.30 -4.86 32.00
CA ILE A 25 28.83 -4.91 31.97
C ILE A 25 28.28 -3.89 30.97
N GLY A 26 28.82 -2.66 30.95
CA GLY A 26 28.42 -1.62 29.99
C GLY A 26 28.64 -2.05 28.54
N LEU A 27 29.81 -2.62 28.23
CA LEU A 27 30.11 -3.16 26.91
C LEU A 27 29.21 -4.34 26.54
N GLY A 28 28.88 -5.22 27.50
CA GLY A 28 27.94 -6.32 27.30
C GLY A 28 26.53 -5.84 26.95
N ILE A 29 26.03 -4.79 27.62
CA ILE A 29 24.73 -4.18 27.31
C ILE A 29 24.74 -3.56 25.91
N VAL A 30 25.80 -2.82 25.57
CA VAL A 30 25.97 -2.25 24.22
C VAL A 30 25.99 -3.35 23.15
N TYR A 31 26.69 -4.45 23.40
CA TYR A 31 26.74 -5.60 22.50
C TYR A 31 25.35 -6.24 22.29
N LEU A 32 24.59 -6.44 23.37
CA LEU A 32 23.22 -6.96 23.29
C LEU A 32 22.27 -6.02 22.55
N GLN A 33 22.46 -4.70 22.66
CA GLN A 33 21.66 -3.71 21.94
C GLN A 33 22.02 -3.59 20.45
N GLN A 34 23.21 -4.04 20.03
CA GLN A 34 23.63 -4.00 18.63
C GLN A 34 23.00 -5.11 17.78
N GLY A 35 22.75 -6.30 18.34
CA GLY A 35 22.16 -7.42 17.61
C GLY A 35 20.81 -7.10 16.94
N PRO A 36 19.83 -6.52 17.65
CA PRO A 36 18.55 -6.11 17.06
C PRO A 36 18.70 -5.04 15.96
N LYS A 37 19.62 -4.08 16.15
CA LYS A 37 19.88 -3.01 15.17
C LYS A 37 20.54 -3.54 13.89
N GLN A 38 21.42 -4.54 14.02
CA GLN A 38 22.02 -5.21 12.86
C GLN A 38 20.97 -6.01 12.07
N LYS A 39 20.08 -6.73 12.75
CA LYS A 39 18.97 -7.47 12.10
C LYS A 39 17.99 -6.56 11.35
N ASP A 40 17.59 -5.43 11.94
CA ASP A 40 16.69 -4.48 11.27
C ASP A 40 17.34 -3.84 10.02
N LEU A 41 18.65 -3.57 10.08
CA LEU A 41 19.40 -3.10 8.91
C LEU A 41 19.49 -4.17 7.81
N GLU A 42 19.75 -5.42 8.18
CA GLU A 42 19.79 -6.55 7.24
C GLU A 42 18.44 -6.79 6.56
N ASP A 43 17.34 -6.73 7.31
CA ASP A 43 15.99 -6.85 6.77
C ASP A 43 15.64 -5.70 5.81
N LYS A 44 16.04 -4.47 6.14
CA LYS A 44 15.86 -3.31 5.25
C LYS A 44 16.68 -3.46 3.97
N ILE A 45 17.92 -3.89 4.08
CA ILE A 45 18.78 -4.15 2.92
C ILE A 45 18.16 -5.24 2.05
N ASN A 46 17.69 -6.34 2.63
CA ASN A 46 17.06 -7.43 1.88
C ASN A 46 15.78 -6.99 1.17
N LYS A 47 14.92 -6.18 1.83
CA LYS A 47 13.72 -5.61 1.20
C LYS A 47 14.07 -4.66 0.05
N THR A 48 15.04 -3.77 0.25
CA THR A 48 15.49 -2.84 -0.80
C THR A 48 16.13 -3.61 -1.95
N MET A 49 16.97 -4.60 -1.68
CA MET A 49 17.56 -5.47 -2.69
C MET A 49 16.47 -6.21 -3.45
N ALA A 50 15.44 -6.75 -2.82
CA ALA A 50 14.33 -7.41 -3.51
C ALA A 50 13.56 -6.49 -4.47
N VAL A 51 13.49 -5.18 -4.17
CA VAL A 51 12.86 -4.20 -5.06
C VAL A 51 13.80 -3.76 -6.19
N VAL A 52 15.09 -3.55 -5.89
CA VAL A 52 16.11 -3.11 -6.86
C VAL A 52 16.51 -4.25 -7.81
N SER A 53 16.51 -5.50 -7.33
CA SER A 53 16.87 -6.69 -8.11
C SER A 53 15.69 -7.25 -8.89
N LYS A 54 14.46 -6.73 -8.71
CA LYS A 54 13.39 -7.01 -9.67
C LYS A 54 13.86 -6.48 -11.03
N PRO A 55 14.04 -7.35 -12.03
CA PRO A 55 14.42 -6.90 -13.35
C PRO A 55 13.38 -5.89 -13.82
N LEU A 56 13.85 -4.77 -14.38
CA LEU A 56 12.95 -3.85 -15.06
C LEU A 56 12.13 -4.68 -16.06
N PRO A 57 10.80 -4.50 -16.09
CA PRO A 57 9.98 -5.22 -17.05
C PRO A 57 10.56 -5.00 -18.45
N SER A 58 10.67 -6.09 -19.21
CA SER A 58 11.19 -5.98 -20.56
C SER A 58 10.32 -5.04 -21.38
N MET A 59 10.87 -4.47 -22.46
CA MET A 59 10.12 -3.58 -23.34
C MET A 59 8.85 -4.26 -23.87
N GLU A 60 8.90 -5.58 -24.11
CA GLU A 60 7.74 -6.42 -24.46
C GLU A 60 6.71 -6.52 -23.33
N GLN A 61 7.12 -6.68 -22.07
CA GLN A 61 6.18 -6.71 -20.93
C GLN A 61 5.54 -5.35 -20.68
N LEU A 62 6.29 -4.27 -20.92
CA LEU A 62 5.78 -2.90 -20.84
C LEU A 62 4.78 -2.64 -21.97
N GLN A 63 5.12 -3.06 -23.18
CA GLN A 63 4.24 -2.95 -24.35
C GLN A 63 2.98 -3.79 -24.16
N ALA A 64 3.08 -5.03 -23.68
CA ALA A 64 1.91 -5.87 -23.42
C ALA A 64 0.98 -5.27 -22.35
N LYS A 65 1.53 -4.68 -21.28
CA LYS A 65 0.72 -3.94 -20.28
C LYS A 65 0.08 -2.69 -20.88
N TYR A 66 0.82 -2.00 -21.73
CA TYR A 66 0.32 -0.82 -22.44
C TYR A 66 -0.83 -1.18 -23.38
N ASP A 67 -0.64 -2.22 -24.20
CA ASP A 67 -1.61 -2.72 -25.16
C ASP A 67 -2.86 -3.25 -24.45
N ALA A 68 -2.71 -4.00 -23.35
CA ALA A 68 -3.84 -4.46 -22.54
C ALA A 68 -4.66 -3.30 -21.95
N VAL A 69 -4.00 -2.23 -21.50
CA VAL A 69 -4.71 -1.01 -21.04
C VAL A 69 -5.39 -0.31 -22.20
N ASN A 70 -4.78 -0.30 -23.38
CA ASN A 70 -5.35 0.32 -24.58
C ASN A 70 -6.58 -0.45 -25.09
N GLU A 71 -6.52 -1.78 -25.08
CA GLU A 71 -7.62 -2.69 -25.42
C GLU A 71 -8.77 -2.53 -24.42
N ALA A 72 -8.47 -2.46 -23.12
CA ALA A 72 -9.48 -2.18 -22.09
C ALA A 72 -10.09 -0.76 -22.20
N LEU A 73 -9.45 0.15 -22.93
CA LEU A 73 -9.94 1.51 -23.21
C LEU A 73 -10.56 1.63 -24.60
N GLU A 74 -10.82 0.51 -25.29
CA GLU A 74 -11.57 0.54 -26.53
C GLU A 74 -12.96 1.17 -26.31
N PRO A 75 -13.47 1.94 -27.29
CA PRO A 75 -14.78 2.55 -27.17
C PRO A 75 -15.86 1.48 -26.99
N MET A 76 -16.58 1.56 -25.87
CA MET A 76 -17.74 0.74 -25.58
C MET A 76 -19.01 1.41 -26.09
N GLU A 77 -19.94 0.63 -26.62
CA GLU A 77 -21.23 1.14 -27.05
C GLU A 77 -22.11 1.53 -25.86
N THR A 78 -23.02 2.49 -26.06
CA THR A 78 -23.86 3.00 -24.96
C THR A 78 -24.71 1.92 -24.27
N PRO A 79 -25.36 0.98 -25.01
CA PRO A 79 -26.14 -0.08 -24.38
C PRO A 79 -25.29 -1.02 -23.52
N GLU A 80 -24.08 -1.36 -23.97
CA GLU A 80 -23.14 -2.23 -23.24
C GLU A 80 -22.70 -1.56 -21.94
N ALA A 81 -22.39 -0.25 -21.98
CA ALA A 81 -22.02 0.50 -20.78
C ALA A 81 -23.17 0.57 -19.76
N LEU A 82 -24.42 0.69 -20.24
CA LEU A 82 -25.60 0.67 -19.38
C LEU A 82 -25.82 -0.72 -18.75
N GLU A 83 -25.63 -1.78 -19.52
CA GLU A 83 -25.73 -3.16 -19.05
C GLU A 83 -24.73 -3.43 -17.93
N VAL A 84 -23.46 -3.02 -18.11
CA VAL A 84 -22.43 -3.14 -17.06
C VAL A 84 -22.85 -2.42 -15.77
N ILE A 85 -23.37 -1.19 -15.86
CA ILE A 85 -23.82 -0.44 -14.68
C ILE A 85 -24.99 -1.15 -13.99
N VAL A 86 -25.95 -1.68 -14.76
CA VAL A 86 -27.11 -2.41 -14.24
C VAL A 86 -26.69 -3.73 -13.59
N ASP A 87 -25.75 -4.45 -14.20
CA ASP A 87 -25.23 -5.71 -13.66
C ASP A 87 -24.48 -5.49 -12.36
N ILE A 88 -23.65 -4.44 -12.26
CA ILE A 88 -23.01 -4.06 -10.99
C ILE A 88 -24.06 -3.76 -9.91
N ALA A 89 -25.13 -3.02 -10.25
CA ALA A 89 -26.21 -2.75 -9.29
C ALA A 89 -26.89 -4.04 -8.82
N ARG A 90 -27.22 -4.94 -9.75
CA ARG A 90 -27.86 -6.24 -9.46
C ARG A 90 -26.97 -7.13 -8.60
N ASP A 91 -25.68 -7.23 -8.94
CA ASP A 91 -24.70 -8.07 -8.23
C ASP A 91 -24.48 -7.59 -6.80
N ASN A 92 -24.62 -6.29 -6.56
CA ASN A 92 -24.57 -5.70 -5.22
C ASN A 92 -25.90 -5.77 -4.47
N GLY A 93 -26.96 -6.34 -5.08
CA GLY A 93 -28.25 -6.57 -4.42
C GLY A 93 -29.26 -5.43 -4.58
N ILE A 94 -28.97 -4.41 -5.41
CA ILE A 94 -29.91 -3.34 -5.71
C ILE A 94 -30.99 -3.86 -6.66
N ASP A 95 -32.25 -3.61 -6.33
CA ASP A 95 -33.37 -3.90 -7.21
C ASP A 95 -33.36 -3.01 -8.46
N VAL A 96 -33.12 -3.65 -9.61
CA VAL A 96 -33.08 -3.00 -10.93
C VAL A 96 -34.39 -3.11 -11.71
N GLU A 97 -35.44 -3.72 -11.12
CA GLU A 97 -36.73 -3.84 -11.78
C GLU A 97 -37.38 -2.46 -11.94
N PRO A 98 -37.92 -2.11 -13.13
CA PRO A 98 -38.56 -0.83 -13.36
C PRO A 98 -39.74 -0.56 -12.41
N GLU A 99 -40.41 -1.62 -11.97
CA GLU A 99 -41.56 -1.56 -11.07
C GLU A 99 -41.18 -1.21 -9.63
N GLY A 100 -39.99 -1.64 -9.18
CA GLY A 100 -39.46 -1.36 -7.85
C GLY A 100 -39.00 0.09 -7.67
N GLY A 101 -38.64 0.77 -8.76
CA GLY A 101 -38.28 2.19 -8.78
C GLY A 101 -37.03 2.55 -7.95
N LYS A 102 -36.27 1.54 -7.48
CA LYS A 102 -35.10 1.71 -6.62
C LYS A 102 -33.83 2.05 -7.39
N PHE A 103 -33.77 1.69 -8.67
CA PHE A 103 -32.64 1.99 -9.53
C PHE A 103 -33.09 2.72 -10.80
N TYR A 104 -32.43 3.83 -11.11
CA TYR A 104 -32.77 4.63 -12.28
C TYR A 104 -31.55 5.37 -12.83
N ILE A 105 -31.26 5.16 -14.12
CA ILE A 105 -30.22 5.86 -14.86
C ILE A 105 -30.89 6.81 -15.85
N ASN A 106 -30.58 8.10 -15.75
CA ASN A 106 -31.01 9.04 -16.78
C ASN A 106 -30.29 8.76 -18.11
N PRO A 107 -30.96 8.98 -19.26
CA PRO A 107 -30.30 8.88 -20.55
C PRO A 107 -28.99 9.67 -20.58
N PRO A 108 -27.88 9.07 -21.06
CA PRO A 108 -26.59 9.73 -21.07
C PRO A 108 -26.62 10.95 -22.00
N SER A 109 -25.80 11.95 -21.66
CA SER A 109 -25.60 13.09 -22.55
C SER A 109 -24.87 12.66 -23.83
N ALA A 110 -24.98 13.44 -24.90
CA ALA A 110 -24.20 13.19 -26.12
C ALA A 110 -22.69 13.09 -25.80
N PRO A 111 -21.95 12.17 -26.46
CA PRO A 111 -20.52 11.99 -26.23
C PRO A 111 -19.76 13.31 -26.41
N LYS A 112 -18.89 13.64 -25.46
CA LYS A 112 -18.03 14.83 -25.53
C LYS A 112 -16.60 14.42 -25.78
N LYS A 113 -15.94 15.10 -26.72
CA LYS A 113 -14.52 14.91 -26.96
C LYS A 113 -13.73 15.64 -25.88
N THR A 114 -12.96 14.88 -25.09
CA THR A 114 -12.10 15.41 -24.03
C THR A 114 -10.65 15.11 -24.37
N LYS A 115 -9.80 16.14 -24.35
CA LYS A 115 -8.36 15.98 -24.54
C LYS A 115 -7.72 15.65 -23.19
N MET A 116 -7.11 14.47 -23.07
CA MET A 116 -6.32 14.07 -21.91
C MET A 116 -4.88 13.79 -22.33
N ALA A 117 -3.94 14.52 -21.72
CA ALA A 117 -2.51 14.51 -22.04
C ALA A 117 -2.22 14.64 -23.56
N GLN A 118 -2.03 13.50 -24.24
CA GLN A 118 -1.64 13.42 -25.65
C GLN A 118 -2.74 12.86 -26.57
N ARG A 119 -3.89 12.43 -26.03
CA ARG A 119 -4.97 11.80 -26.80
C ARG A 119 -6.30 12.51 -26.59
N THR A 120 -7.17 12.38 -27.60
CA THR A 120 -8.55 12.86 -27.54
C THR A 120 -9.45 11.64 -27.35
N TYR A 121 -10.19 11.63 -26.25
CA TYR A 121 -11.13 10.56 -25.92
C TYR A 121 -12.55 11.04 -26.19
N SER A 122 -13.41 10.12 -26.64
CA SER A 122 -14.86 10.34 -26.64
C SER A 122 -15.39 9.87 -25.29
N VAL A 123 -15.85 10.79 -24.46
CA VAL A 123 -16.38 10.49 -23.13
C VAL A 123 -17.89 10.59 -23.16
N LEU A 124 -18.55 9.48 -22.85
CA LEU A 124 -19.98 9.43 -22.59
C LEU A 124 -20.21 9.58 -21.08
N SER A 125 -20.99 10.59 -20.67
CA SER A 125 -21.23 10.85 -19.25
C SER A 125 -22.62 10.36 -18.83
N PHE A 126 -22.64 9.42 -17.90
CA PHE A 126 -23.84 9.06 -17.14
C PHE A 126 -23.89 9.95 -15.90
N SER A 127 -25.04 10.57 -15.65
CA SER A 127 -25.21 11.51 -14.53
C SER A 127 -26.57 11.32 -13.90
N ASN A 128 -26.68 11.69 -12.62
CA ASN A 128 -27.90 11.55 -11.84
C ASN A 128 -28.41 10.10 -11.82
N ILE A 129 -27.50 9.13 -11.68
CA ILE A 129 -27.85 7.75 -11.37
C ILE A 129 -28.45 7.74 -9.96
N ARG A 130 -29.63 7.15 -9.82
CA ARG A 130 -30.33 7.02 -8.54
C ARG A 130 -30.34 5.54 -8.17
N ALA A 131 -29.88 5.24 -6.98
CA ALA A 131 -29.91 3.93 -6.37
C ALA A 131 -30.46 4.10 -4.94
N GLN A 132 -31.37 3.22 -4.55
CA GLN A 132 -31.98 3.24 -3.22
C GLN A 132 -31.95 1.83 -2.62
N ASP A 133 -31.14 1.66 -1.58
CA ASP A 133 -31.15 0.48 -0.72
C ASP A 133 -30.55 0.83 0.66
N ASP A 134 -30.21 -0.17 1.47
CA ASP A 134 -29.44 0.04 2.68
C ASP A 134 -28.05 0.65 2.39
N PHE A 135 -27.45 1.24 3.42
CA PHE A 135 -26.21 2.00 3.29
C PHE A 135 -25.05 1.14 2.77
N ASP A 136 -24.91 -0.10 3.25
CA ASP A 136 -23.79 -0.96 2.87
C ASP A 136 -23.96 -1.41 1.42
N THR A 137 -25.18 -1.75 1.01
CA THR A 137 -25.53 -2.10 -0.37
C THR A 137 -25.27 -0.96 -1.36
N VAL A 138 -25.72 0.26 -1.04
CA VAL A 138 -25.47 1.43 -1.89
C VAL A 138 -23.98 1.77 -1.94
N MET A 139 -23.25 1.58 -0.84
CA MET A 139 -21.81 1.84 -0.80
C MET A 139 -21.01 0.83 -1.63
N ASN A 140 -21.39 -0.44 -1.62
CA ASN A 140 -20.72 -1.48 -2.41
C ASN A 140 -20.95 -1.32 -3.93
N PHE A 141 -22.06 -0.68 -4.31
CA PHE A 141 -22.34 -0.33 -5.70
C PHE A 141 -21.46 0.81 -6.26
N ILE A 142 -21.03 1.76 -5.40
CA ILE A 142 -20.22 2.92 -5.78
C ILE A 142 -18.74 2.54 -5.96
#